data_AF-A0A8T4NLI6-F1
#
_entry.id   AF-A0A8T4NLI6-F1
#
_cell.length_a   1.000
_cell.length_b   1.000
_cell.length_c   1.000
_cell.angle_alpha   90.00
_cell.angle_beta   90.00
_cell.angle_gamma   90.00
#
_symmetry.space_group_name_H-M   'P 1'
#
loop_
_entity.id
_entity.type
_entity.pdbx_description
1 polymer ?
#
loop_
_entity_poly.entity_id
_entity_poly.type
_entity_poly.pdbx_seq_one_letter_code
_entity_poly.pdbx_strand_id
1 'polypeptide(L)'
;MDFDTKLYLERAGNELKFAEIAMQISINEDIQTKIIKIDKPETYFSSVITHAYYSIFYTAKAYLIMKGIITKAPEEHKKTYDEFRRLVSQGIVDKELLEFYEDVIIKAEKLLGIFKIEKKKRGEFTYQRIAQANLEPAKESLENAKTFMKHIYDLCA
;
A
#
# COMPACT_ATOMS: atom_id res chain seq x y z
N MET A 1 14.25 13.87 -8.26
CA MET A 1 14.13 12.52 -7.67
C MET A 1 15.34 11.67 -8.06
N ASP A 2 15.97 10.98 -7.11
CA ASP A 2 17.06 10.03 -7.38
C ASP A 2 16.54 8.69 -7.94
N PHE A 3 17.46 7.85 -8.44
CA PHE A 3 17.14 6.58 -9.10
C PHE A 3 16.42 5.58 -8.17
N ASP A 4 16.86 5.49 -6.91
CA ASP A 4 16.31 4.51 -5.97
C ASP A 4 14.91 4.91 -5.53
N THR A 5 14.66 6.20 -5.25
CA THR A 5 13.32 6.72 -4.98
C THR A 5 12.36 6.42 -6.14
N LYS A 6 12.78 6.69 -7.39
CA LYS A 6 11.96 6.42 -8.58
C LYS A 6 11.63 4.94 -8.73
N LEU A 7 12.63 4.06 -8.55
CA LEU A 7 12.45 2.62 -8.62
C LEU A 7 11.39 2.13 -7.63
N TYR A 8 11.41 2.62 -6.38
CA TYR A 8 10.45 2.18 -5.37
C TYR A 8 9.04 2.75 -5.59
N LEU A 9 8.90 3.96 -6.15
CA LEU A 9 7.59 4.47 -6.56
C LEU A 9 7.00 3.67 -7.73
N GLU A 10 7.81 3.28 -8.72
CA GLU A 10 7.37 2.41 -9.80
C GLU A 10 6.91 1.05 -9.28
N ARG A 11 7.67 0.46 -8.34
CA ARG A 11 7.27 -0.78 -7.66
C ARG A 11 5.94 -0.58 -6.94
N ALA A 12 5.79 0.48 -6.15
CA ALA A 12 4.54 0.75 -5.44
C ALA A 12 3.33 0.86 -6.39
N GLY A 13 3.49 1.58 -7.51
CA GLY A 13 2.45 1.70 -8.52
C GLY A 13 2.10 0.39 -9.20
N ASN A 14 3.08 -0.48 -9.46
CA ASN A 14 2.82 -1.80 -10.03
C ASN A 14 2.07 -2.71 -9.05
N GLU A 15 2.42 -2.68 -7.77
CA GLU A 15 1.70 -3.42 -6.72
C GLU A 15 0.25 -2.95 -6.59
N LEU A 16 0.00 -1.63 -6.64
CA LEU A 16 -1.35 -1.07 -6.60
C LEU A 16 -2.17 -1.52 -7.80
N LYS A 17 -1.63 -1.37 -9.02
CA LYS A 17 -2.30 -1.80 -10.25
C LYS A 17 -2.61 -3.28 -10.23
N PHE A 18 -1.68 -4.12 -9.75
CA PHE A 18 -1.93 -5.54 -9.64
C PHE A 18 -3.04 -5.86 -8.63
N ALA A 19 -3.09 -5.16 -7.49
CA ALA A 19 -4.17 -5.30 -6.53
C ALA A 19 -5.55 -4.93 -7.14
N GLU A 20 -5.61 -3.88 -7.97
CA GLU A 20 -6.82 -3.50 -8.71
C GLU A 20 -7.25 -4.58 -9.71
N ILE A 21 -6.30 -5.10 -10.51
CA ILE A 21 -6.56 -6.19 -11.45
C ILE A 21 -7.06 -7.44 -10.73
N ALA A 22 -6.40 -7.84 -9.65
CA ALA A 22 -6.79 -9.00 -8.85
C ALA A 22 -8.20 -8.82 -8.26
N MET A 23 -8.56 -7.62 -7.81
CA MET A 23 -9.92 -7.31 -7.36
C MET A 23 -10.93 -7.49 -8.49
N GLN A 24 -10.67 -6.90 -9.67
CA GLN A 24 -11.56 -6.99 -10.83
C GLN A 24 -11.80 -8.43 -11.27
N ILE A 25 -10.73 -9.24 -11.35
CA ILE A 25 -10.84 -10.66 -11.68
C ILE A 25 -11.68 -11.38 -10.62
N SER A 26 -11.45 -11.11 -9.33
CA SER A 26 -12.14 -11.78 -8.21
C SER A 26 -13.65 -11.55 -8.16
N ILE A 27 -14.13 -10.40 -8.65
CA ILE A 27 -15.55 -10.03 -8.62
C ILE A 27 -16.27 -10.23 -9.96
N ASN A 28 -15.54 -10.64 -11.00
CA ASN A 28 -16.06 -10.77 -12.35
C ASN A 28 -15.86 -12.20 -12.86
N GLU A 29 -16.90 -13.02 -12.68
CA GLU A 29 -16.91 -14.42 -13.12
C GLU A 29 -16.78 -14.55 -14.64
N ASP A 30 -17.27 -13.59 -15.41
CA ASP A 30 -17.18 -13.58 -16.87
C ASP A 30 -15.74 -13.44 -17.35
N ILE A 31 -14.94 -12.58 -16.71
CA ILE A 31 -13.50 -12.48 -17.03
C ILE A 31 -12.82 -13.83 -16.76
N GLN A 32 -13.11 -14.47 -15.63
CA GLN A 32 -12.50 -15.75 -15.28
C GLN A 32 -12.91 -16.87 -16.23
N THR A 33 -14.20 -17.03 -16.50
CA THR A 33 -14.74 -18.16 -17.26
C THR A 33 -14.62 -17.95 -18.77
N LYS A 34 -14.95 -16.76 -19.27
CA LYS A 34 -15.02 -16.50 -20.72
C LYS A 34 -13.68 -16.09 -21.31
N ILE A 35 -12.84 -15.36 -20.56
CA ILE A 35 -11.55 -14.85 -21.06
C ILE A 35 -10.40 -15.74 -20.59
N ILE A 36 -10.26 -15.95 -19.27
CA ILE A 36 -9.12 -16.69 -18.68
C ILE A 36 -9.31 -18.21 -18.78
N LYS A 37 -10.55 -18.68 -18.99
CA LYS A 37 -10.93 -20.11 -19.08
C LYS A 37 -10.71 -20.88 -17.77
N ILE A 38 -11.05 -20.26 -16.65
CA ILE A 38 -11.11 -20.92 -15.34
C ILE A 38 -12.48 -21.61 -15.20
N ASP A 39 -12.49 -22.92 -14.94
CA ASP A 39 -13.72 -23.73 -14.86
C ASP A 39 -14.59 -23.40 -13.64
N LYS A 40 -13.96 -23.00 -12.53
CA LYS A 40 -14.65 -22.62 -11.29
C LYS A 40 -14.14 -21.25 -10.85
N PRO A 41 -14.98 -20.20 -10.85
CA PRO A 41 -14.58 -18.87 -10.41
C PRO A 41 -13.96 -18.90 -9.01
N GLU A 42 -12.84 -18.22 -8.86
CA GLU A 42 -12.10 -18.09 -7.61
C GLU A 42 -12.06 -16.63 -7.13
N THR A 43 -11.70 -16.44 -5.87
CA THR A 43 -11.51 -15.11 -5.29
C THR A 43 -10.06 -14.92 -4.87
N TYR A 44 -9.46 -13.81 -5.27
CA TYR A 44 -8.07 -13.45 -4.98
C TYR A 44 -7.97 -12.31 -3.95
N PHE A 45 -8.96 -12.16 -3.08
CA PHE A 45 -9.03 -11.06 -2.10
C PHE A 45 -7.82 -11.02 -1.15
N SER A 46 -7.28 -12.18 -0.75
CA SER A 46 -6.04 -12.22 0.05
C SER A 46 -4.83 -11.67 -0.72
N SER A 47 -4.77 -11.87 -2.03
CA SER A 47 -3.76 -11.26 -2.89
C SER A 47 -3.96 -9.75 -2.96
N VAL A 48 -5.19 -9.26 -3.12
CA VAL A 48 -5.49 -7.82 -3.11
C VAL A 48 -4.96 -7.16 -1.82
N ILE A 49 -5.24 -7.74 -0.65
CA ILE A 49 -4.75 -7.23 0.65
C ILE A 49 -3.22 -7.20 0.69
N THR A 50 -2.58 -8.28 0.23
CA THR A 50 -1.11 -8.41 0.24
C THR A 50 -0.45 -7.37 -0.67
N HIS A 51 -0.92 -7.22 -1.90
CA HIS A 51 -0.36 -6.29 -2.88
C HIS A 51 -0.68 -4.82 -2.51
N ALA A 52 -1.85 -4.54 -1.95
CA ALA A 52 -2.17 -3.25 -1.37
C ALA A 52 -1.17 -2.85 -0.25
N TYR A 53 -0.83 -3.78 0.64
CA TYR A 53 0.21 -3.55 1.65
C TYR A 53 1.58 -3.26 1.01
N TYR A 54 1.98 -4.01 -0.01
CA TYR A 54 3.28 -3.79 -0.67
C TYR A 54 3.35 -2.45 -1.40
N SER A 55 2.25 -1.97 -1.97
CA SER A 55 2.14 -0.61 -2.50
C SER A 55 2.44 0.45 -1.42
N ILE A 56 1.81 0.33 -0.24
CA ILE A 56 2.04 1.23 0.91
C ILE A 56 3.50 1.15 1.38
N PHE A 57 4.03 -0.06 1.53
CA PHE A 57 5.39 -0.30 1.99
C PHE A 57 6.43 0.31 1.05
N TYR A 58 6.33 0.08 -0.26
CA TYR A 58 7.29 0.63 -1.22
C TYR A 58 7.14 2.15 -1.37
N THR A 59 5.92 2.68 -1.28
CA THR A 59 5.70 4.14 -1.22
C THR A 59 6.41 4.76 -0.02
N ALA A 60 6.21 4.20 1.18
CA ALA A 60 6.88 4.68 2.39
C ALA A 60 8.41 4.55 2.27
N LYS A 61 8.89 3.46 1.66
CA LYS A 61 10.33 3.25 1.45
C LYS A 61 10.92 4.27 0.48
N ALA A 62 10.23 4.61 -0.60
CA ALA A 62 10.64 5.67 -1.51
C ALA A 62 10.77 7.01 -0.79
N TYR A 63 9.76 7.37 0.01
CA TYR A 63 9.81 8.59 0.83
C TYR A 63 11.00 8.61 1.80
N LEU A 64 11.26 7.50 2.50
CA LEU A 64 12.41 7.42 3.39
C LEU A 64 13.75 7.57 2.65
N ILE A 65 13.90 6.95 1.48
CA ILE A 65 15.11 7.08 0.65
C ILE A 65 15.33 8.52 0.24
N MET A 66 14.27 9.23 -0.19
CA MET A 66 14.34 10.66 -0.49
C MET A 66 14.81 11.49 0.72
N LYS A 67 14.47 11.09 1.95
CA LYS A 67 14.97 11.70 3.18
C LYS A 67 16.37 11.21 3.60
N GLY A 68 17.05 10.44 2.77
CA GLY A 68 18.38 9.87 3.06
C GLY A 68 18.35 8.71 4.07
N ILE A 69 17.18 8.13 4.34
CA ILE A 69 16.99 7.04 5.31
C ILE A 69 16.84 5.72 4.58
N ILE A 70 17.85 4.86 4.71
CA ILE A 70 17.88 3.55 4.04
C ILE A 70 17.50 2.45 5.03
N THR A 71 16.47 1.68 4.70
CA THR A 71 16.05 0.49 5.46
C THR A 71 16.40 -0.77 4.67
N LYS A 72 17.05 -1.74 5.33
CA LYS A 72 17.53 -3.00 4.73
C LYS A 72 17.17 -4.20 5.60
N ALA A 73 17.17 -5.38 4.99
CA ALA A 73 17.06 -6.66 5.69
C ALA A 73 18.17 -6.85 6.76
N PRO A 74 17.92 -7.64 7.82
CA PRO A 74 16.66 -8.29 8.19
C PRO A 74 15.61 -7.30 8.72
N GLU A 75 14.37 -7.76 8.91
CA GLU A 75 13.25 -6.97 9.47
C GLU A 75 12.92 -5.66 8.74
N GLU A 76 13.12 -5.63 7.42
CA GLU A 76 12.97 -4.40 6.62
C GLU A 76 11.58 -3.75 6.80
N HIS A 77 10.50 -4.54 6.76
CA HIS A 77 9.12 -4.07 7.01
C HIS A 77 8.91 -3.42 8.39
N LYS A 78 9.67 -3.83 9.39
CA LYS A 78 9.62 -3.22 10.73
C LYS A 78 10.38 -1.90 10.73
N LYS A 79 11.61 -1.90 10.22
CA LYS A 79 12.45 -0.70 10.11
C LYS A 79 11.80 0.40 9.28
N THR A 80 11.22 0.08 8.12
CA THR A 80 10.51 1.06 7.27
C THR A 80 9.32 1.67 8.00
N TYR A 81 8.54 0.86 8.73
CA TYR A 81 7.44 1.37 9.53
C TYR A 81 7.91 2.26 10.68
N ASP A 82 8.95 1.83 11.42
CA ASP A 82 9.45 2.56 12.58
C ASP A 82 10.09 3.91 12.20
N GLU A 83 10.82 3.97 11.08
CA GLU A 83 11.37 5.22 10.56
C GLU A 83 10.28 6.15 10.02
N PHE A 84 9.29 5.62 9.29
CA PHE A 84 8.15 6.43 8.86
C PHE A 84 7.40 7.00 10.06
N ARG A 85 7.14 6.17 11.08
CA ARG A 85 6.55 6.62 12.36
C ARG A 85 7.37 7.72 13.00
N ARG A 86 8.70 7.58 13.03
CA ARG A 86 9.59 8.60 13.61
C ARG A 86 9.42 9.95 12.93
N LEU A 87 9.36 9.99 11.59
CA LEU A 87 9.16 11.23 10.84
C LEU A 87 7.78 11.85 11.10
N VAL A 88 6.73 11.02 11.18
CA VAL A 88 5.38 11.47 11.57
C VAL A 88 5.38 12.06 12.98
N SER A 89 5.98 11.37 13.96
CA SER A 89 6.04 11.88 15.34
C SER A 89 6.88 13.14 15.50
N GLN A 90 7.79 13.42 14.56
CA GLN A 90 8.56 14.66 14.51
C GLN A 90 7.81 15.80 13.78
N GLY A 91 6.60 15.54 13.26
CA GLY A 91 5.81 16.50 12.49
C GLY A 91 6.37 16.82 11.10
N ILE A 92 7.38 16.07 10.64
CA ILE A 92 8.04 16.31 9.35
C ILE A 92 7.04 16.06 8.21
N VAL A 93 6.33 14.93 8.29
CA VAL A 93 5.35 14.55 7.26
C VAL A 93 4.17 15.51 7.25
N ASP A 94 3.66 15.92 8.41
CA ASP A 94 2.56 16.90 8.49
C ASP A 94 2.97 18.25 7.89
N LYS A 95 4.17 18.74 8.20
CA LYS A 95 4.69 19.99 7.62
C LYS A 95 4.75 19.92 6.10
N GLU A 96 5.29 18.84 5.56
CA GLU A 96 5.41 18.67 4.10
C GLU A 96 4.04 18.52 3.43
N LEU A 97 3.10 17.78 4.03
CA LEU A 97 1.73 17.69 3.50
C LEU A 97 1.04 19.06 3.46
N LEU A 98 1.24 19.90 4.48
CA LEU A 98 0.67 21.26 4.53
C LEU A 98 1.24 22.17 3.42
N GLU A 99 2.48 21.94 2.96
CA GLU A 99 3.08 22.72 1.87
C GLU A 99 2.43 22.39 0.50
N PHE A 100 1.85 21.20 0.33
CA PHE A 100 1.24 20.75 -0.93
C PHE A 100 -0.29 20.88 -0.98
N TYR A 101 -0.97 20.85 0.17
CA TYR A 101 -2.42 20.89 0.23
C TYR A 101 -2.90 22.19 0.86
N GLU A 102 -3.39 23.13 0.03
CA GLU A 102 -4.04 24.37 0.53
C GLU A 102 -5.27 24.07 1.40
N ASP A 103 -5.93 22.91 1.24
CA ASP A 103 -7.19 22.57 1.93
C ASP A 103 -7.38 21.09 2.36
N VAL A 104 -6.45 20.17 2.06
CA VAL A 104 -6.68 18.72 2.33
C VAL A 104 -5.98 18.26 3.61
N ILE A 105 -6.74 18.25 4.70
CA ILE A 105 -6.37 17.88 6.08
C ILE A 105 -6.21 16.35 6.24
N ILE A 106 -5.48 15.65 5.37
CA ILE A 106 -5.00 14.31 5.75
C ILE A 106 -3.82 14.51 6.69
N LYS A 107 -4.07 14.26 7.99
CA LYS A 107 -3.03 14.24 9.00
C LYS A 107 -2.09 13.07 8.76
N ALA A 108 -0.79 13.26 8.97
CA ALA A 108 0.18 12.20 8.82
C ALA A 108 -0.09 11.03 9.78
N GLU A 109 -0.76 11.27 10.93
CA GLU A 109 -1.21 10.19 11.80
C GLU A 109 -2.22 9.24 11.12
N LYS A 110 -3.06 9.74 10.22
CA LYS A 110 -3.98 8.88 9.43
C LYS A 110 -3.19 7.98 8.50
N LEU A 111 -2.18 8.51 7.82
CA LEU A 111 -1.30 7.73 6.94
C LEU A 111 -0.51 6.67 7.73
N LEU A 112 0.02 7.05 8.90
CA LEU A 112 0.66 6.11 9.81
C LEU A 112 -0.30 5.01 10.30
N GLY A 113 -1.55 5.38 10.59
CA GLY A 113 -2.62 4.46 10.96
C GLY A 113 -2.91 3.44 9.86
N ILE A 114 -3.05 3.90 8.61
CA ILE A 114 -3.19 3.04 7.42
C ILE A 114 -2.02 2.06 7.34
N PHE A 115 -0.78 2.54 7.42
CA PHE A 115 0.40 1.68 7.30
C PHE A 115 0.44 0.62 8.41
N LYS A 116 0.08 0.99 9.65
CA LYS A 116 0.02 0.05 10.79
C LYS A 116 -1.03 -1.05 10.56
N ILE A 117 -2.24 -0.67 10.16
CA ILE A 117 -3.36 -1.58 9.96
C ILE A 117 -3.05 -2.56 8.82
N GLU A 118 -2.59 -2.07 7.67
CA GLU A 118 -2.32 -2.92 6.51
C GLU A 118 -1.14 -3.87 6.75
N LYS A 119 -0.10 -3.42 7.47
CA LYS A 119 0.98 -4.31 7.93
C LYS A 119 0.46 -5.46 8.79
N LYS A 120 -0.49 -5.17 9.69
CA LYS A 120 -1.13 -6.19 10.54
C LYS A 120 -2.02 -7.13 9.72
N LYS A 121 -2.88 -6.59 8.84
CA LYS A 121 -3.75 -7.38 7.95
C LYS A 121 -2.95 -8.35 7.09
N ARG A 122 -1.83 -7.92 6.51
CA ARG A 122 -0.94 -8.82 5.75
C ARG A 122 -0.44 -10.01 6.59
N GLY A 123 -0.21 -9.82 7.89
CA GLY A 123 0.13 -10.94 8.79
C GLY A 123 -1.05 -11.89 9.05
N GLU A 124 -2.26 -11.37 9.15
CA GLU A 124 -3.46 -12.14 9.52
C GLU A 124 -4.10 -12.86 8.32
N PHE A 125 -4.31 -12.13 7.22
CA PHE A 125 -5.09 -12.61 6.07
C PHE A 125 -4.27 -13.48 5.09
N THR A 126 -2.94 -13.43 5.16
CA THR A 126 -2.08 -14.35 4.39
C THR A 126 -2.05 -15.76 5.00
N TYR A 127 -2.31 -15.92 6.30
CA TYR A 127 -2.06 -17.19 7.00
C TYR A 127 -3.26 -17.79 7.73
N GLN A 128 -4.33 -17.03 8.03
CA GLN A 128 -5.34 -17.47 9.00
C GLN A 128 -6.79 -17.48 8.50
N ARG A 129 -7.08 -17.04 7.27
CA ARG A 129 -8.46 -16.91 6.77
C ARG A 129 -8.66 -17.39 5.33
N ILE A 130 -9.82 -17.99 5.06
CA ILE A 130 -10.25 -18.38 3.71
C ILE A 130 -10.52 -17.12 2.88
N ALA A 131 -9.98 -17.07 1.66
CA ALA A 131 -10.01 -15.89 0.79
C ALA A 131 -11.43 -15.38 0.48
N GLN A 132 -12.41 -16.27 0.37
CA GLN A 132 -13.79 -15.96 -0.04
C GLN A 132 -14.54 -15.03 0.94
N ALA A 133 -14.13 -14.94 2.20
CA ALA A 133 -14.73 -14.04 3.19
C ALA A 133 -14.09 -12.64 3.22
N ASN A 134 -13.12 -12.36 2.36
CA ASN A 134 -12.25 -11.18 2.49
C ASN A 134 -12.58 -10.04 1.51
N LEU A 135 -13.75 -10.02 0.87
CA LEU A 135 -14.12 -8.97 -0.09
C LEU A 135 -14.04 -7.56 0.52
N GLU A 136 -14.72 -7.32 1.64
CA GLU A 136 -14.71 -6.01 2.30
C GLU A 136 -13.33 -5.62 2.83
N PRO A 137 -12.59 -6.51 3.54
CA PRO A 137 -11.19 -6.26 3.87
C PRO A 137 -10.31 -5.90 2.66
N ALA A 138 -10.50 -6.57 1.52
CA ALA A 138 -9.74 -6.30 0.29
C ALA A 138 -10.09 -4.94 -0.33
N LYS A 139 -11.37 -4.56 -0.36
CA LYS A 139 -11.79 -3.22 -0.81
C LYS A 139 -11.17 -2.13 0.07
N GLU A 140 -11.24 -2.30 1.39
CA GLU A 140 -10.66 -1.35 2.34
C GLU A 140 -9.15 -1.23 2.16
N SER A 141 -8.42 -2.35 2.03
CA SER A 141 -6.98 -2.35 1.77
C SER A 141 -6.63 -1.61 0.48
N LEU A 142 -7.43 -1.79 -0.59
CA LEU A 142 -7.22 -1.11 -1.86
C LEU A 142 -7.39 0.41 -1.75
N GLU A 143 -8.45 0.87 -1.08
CA GLU A 143 -8.69 2.30 -0.86
C GLU A 143 -7.65 2.93 0.08
N ASN A 144 -7.20 2.19 1.08
CA ASN A 144 -6.07 2.57 1.94
C ASN A 144 -4.79 2.74 1.13
N ALA A 145 -4.48 1.81 0.23
CA ALA A 145 -3.31 1.89 -0.63
C ALA A 145 -3.37 3.07 -1.60
N LYS A 146 -4.52 3.32 -2.24
CA LYS A 146 -4.73 4.51 -3.09
C LYS A 146 -4.54 5.80 -2.32
N THR A 147 -5.16 5.91 -1.14
CA THR A 147 -5.06 7.09 -0.28
C THR A 147 -3.61 7.34 0.13
N PHE A 148 -2.94 6.31 0.64
CA PHE A 148 -1.55 6.43 1.09
C PHE A 148 -0.61 6.78 -0.07
N MET A 149 -0.76 6.10 -1.21
CA MET A 149 0.07 6.34 -2.38
C MET A 149 -0.12 7.75 -2.90
N LYS A 150 -1.35 8.24 -3.07
CA LYS A 150 -1.63 9.61 -3.51
C LYS A 150 -0.88 10.64 -2.65
N HIS A 151 -1.06 10.58 -1.33
CA HIS A 151 -0.52 11.61 -0.44
C HIS A 151 1.00 11.57 -0.28
N ILE A 152 1.61 10.38 -0.25
CA ILE A 152 3.08 10.27 -0.10
C ILE A 152 3.80 10.40 -1.43
N TYR A 153 3.20 9.99 -2.55
CA TYR A 153 3.76 10.18 -3.88
C TYR A 153 3.96 11.67 -4.19
N ASP A 154 2.98 12.51 -3.86
CA ASP A 154 3.07 13.96 -4.06
C ASP A 154 4.26 14.57 -3.29
N LEU A 155 4.64 14.00 -2.13
CA LEU A 155 5.83 14.43 -1.38
C LEU A 155 7.15 13.97 -2.00
N CYS A 156 7.12 12.97 -2.88
CA CYS A 156 8.32 12.40 -3.51
C CYS A 156 8.58 12.93 -4.92
N ALA A 157 7.54 13.46 -5.58
CA ALA A 157 7.56 13.97 -6.95
C ALA A 157 8.40 15.26 -7.07
#